data_AF-A0A351C7V7-F1
#
_entry.id   AF-A0A351C7V7-F1
#
_cell.length_a   1.000
_cell.length_b   1.000
_cell.length_c   1.000
_cell.angle_alpha   90.00
_cell.angle_beta   90.00
_cell.angle_gamma   90.00
#
_symmetry.space_group_name_H-M   'P 1'
#
loop_
_entity.id
_entity.type
_entity.pdbx_description
1 polymer ?
#
loop_
_entity_poly.entity_id
_entity_poly.type
_entity_poly.pdbx_seq_one_letter_code
_entity_poly.pdbx_strand_id
1 'polypeptide(L)' 'MIKRTKRNTNIHFEGDRPTLLVRGRQRYEVREVIEQWDVRGTWWAGERHRRYVTLRTDRGMFDVSRDMKTGRWSLAGIHD' A
#
# COMPACT_ATOMS: atom_id res chain seq x y z
N MET A 1 -21.43 -13.37 4.13
CA MET A 1 -20.67 -12.16 3.74
C MET A 1 -19.58 -11.92 4.78
N ILE A 2 -18.35 -12.36 4.54
CA ILE A 2 -17.25 -12.19 5.50
C ILE A 2 -16.87 -10.71 5.51
N LYS A 3 -17.22 -9.99 6.59
CA LYS A 3 -16.72 -8.63 6.83
C LYS A 3 -15.20 -8.73 7.01
N ARG A 4 -14.43 -8.50 5.95
CA ARG A 4 -12.98 -8.28 6.06
C ARG A 4 -12.77 -7.07 6.98
N THR A 5 -12.47 -7.30 8.25
CA THR A 5 -12.04 -6.25 9.17
C THR A 5 -10.89 -5.52 8.50
N LYS A 6 -11.13 -4.25 8.13
CA LYS A 6 -10.17 -3.43 7.37
C LYS A 6 -8.98 -3.15 8.29
N ARG A 7 -7.97 -4.04 8.27
CA ARG A 7 -6.75 -3.85 9.05
C ARG A 7 -6.07 -2.58 8.56
N ASN A 8 -5.78 -1.66 9.48
CA ASN A 8 -5.01 -0.46 9.14
C ASN A 8 -3.66 -0.89 8.55
N THR A 9 -3.31 -0.25 7.43
CA THR A 9 -2.07 -0.47 6.69
C THR A 9 -1.32 0.85 6.75
N ASN A 10 -0.06 0.82 7.15
CA ASN A 10 0.84 1.99 7.19
C ASN A 10 2.19 1.59 6.64
N ILE A 11 2.87 2.53 5.98
CA ILE A 11 4.25 2.37 5.50
C ILE A 11 5.11 3.42 6.20
N HIS A 12 6.22 2.99 6.79
CA HIS A 12 7.25 3.87 7.33
C HIS A 12 8.33 4.10 6.28
N PHE A 13 8.91 5.29 6.31
CA PHE A 13 9.92 5.74 5.37
C PHE A 13 11.14 6.28 6.09
N GLU A 14 12.31 6.06 5.50
CA GLU A 14 13.54 6.80 5.77
C GLU A 14 13.87 7.63 4.52
N GLY A 15 13.68 8.94 4.59
CA GLY A 15 13.65 9.78 3.39
C GLY A 15 12.51 9.32 2.45
N ASP A 16 12.86 9.01 1.20
CA ASP A 16 11.90 8.48 0.21
C ASP A 16 11.85 6.95 0.16
N ARG A 17 12.68 6.25 0.95
CA ARG A 17 12.77 4.79 0.93
C ARG A 17 11.78 4.18 1.92
N PRO A 18 10.83 3.33 1.49
CA PRO A 18 9.99 2.58 2.42
C PRO A 18 10.82 1.51 3.13
N THR A 19 10.68 1.42 4.45
CA THR A 19 11.47 0.52 5.29
C THR A 19 10.62 -0.48 6.07
N LEU A 20 9.38 -0.13 6.40
CA LEU A 20 8.50 -1.00 7.18
C LEU A 20 7.05 -0.91 6.71
N LEU A 21 6.45 -2.06 6.39
CA LEU A 21 5.02 -2.22 6.24
C LEU A 21 4.41 -2.69 7.57
N VAL A 22 3.41 -1.97 8.07
CA VAL A 22 2.65 -2.33 9.27
C VAL A 22 1.21 -2.61 8.88
N ARG A 23 0.74 -3.82 9.18
CA ARG A 23 -0.65 -4.25 8.92
C ARG A 23 -1.30 -4.79 10.20
N GLY A 24 -2.14 -3.97 10.82
CA GLY A 24 -2.66 -4.26 12.16
C GLY A 24 -1.51 -4.34 13.17
N ARG A 25 -1.28 -5.53 13.75
CA ARG A 25 -0.15 -5.78 14.68
C ARG A 25 1.08 -6.39 14.01
N GLN A 26 0.98 -6.76 12.73
CA GLN A 26 2.08 -7.39 12.00
C GLN A 26 2.99 -6.33 11.39
N ARG A 27 4.30 -6.60 11.42
CA ARG A 27 5.36 -5.76 10.88
C ARG A 27 6.16 -6.58 9.86
N TYR A 28 6.47 -5.96 8.74
CA TYR A 28 7.17 -6.56 7.61
C TYR A 28 8.27 -5.61 7.16
N GLU A 29 9.51 -6.06 7.22
CA GLU A 29 10.66 -5.27 6.80
C GLU A 29 10.66 -5.19 5.27
N VAL A 30 10.66 -3.97 4.73
CA VAL A 30 10.69 -3.77 3.29
C VAL A 30 12.12 -3.92 2.81
N ARG A 31 12.33 -4.91 1.95
CA ARG A 31 13.64 -5.17 1.32
C ARG A 31 13.79 -4.39 0.02
N GLU A 32 12.69 -4.27 -0.73
CA GLU A 32 12.74 -3.67 -2.07
C GLU A 32 11.36 -3.15 -2.50
N VAL A 33 11.36 -2.06 -3.27
CA VAL A 33 10.21 -1.62 -4.05
C VAL A 33 10.33 -2.22 -5.44
N ILE A 34 9.40 -3.09 -5.80
CA ILE A 34 9.41 -3.80 -7.08
C ILE A 34 8.83 -2.93 -8.19
N GLU A 35 7.70 -2.28 -7.91
CA GLU A 35 6.99 -1.45 -8.88
C GLU A 35 6.26 -0.31 -8.18
N GLN A 36 6.10 0.81 -8.87
CA GLN A 36 5.28 1.94 -8.43
C GLN A 36 4.57 2.58 -9.63
N TRP A 37 3.26 2.80 -9.53
CA TRP A 37 2.50 3.50 -10.56
C TRP A 37 1.37 4.35 -9.97
N ASP A 38 1.05 5.45 -10.66
CA ASP A 38 -0.04 6.34 -10.27
C ASP A 38 -1.26 6.10 -11.17
N VAL A 39 -2.41 5.93 -10.54
CA VAL A 39 -3.72 5.89 -11.21
C VAL A 39 -4.42 7.22 -10.90
N ARG A 40 -4.66 8.00 -11.95
CA ARG A 40 -5.45 9.23 -11.90
C ARG A 40 -6.80 8.96 -12.56
N GLY A 41 -7.86 8.97 -11.76
CA GLY A 41 -9.22 8.81 -12.28
C GLY A 41 -9.66 10.00 -13.13
N THR A 42 -10.42 9.72 -14.18
CA THR A 42 -11.06 10.72 -15.05
C THR A 42 -12.31 11.33 -14.40
N TRP A 43 -12.66 12.53 -14.85
CA TRP A 43 -13.68 13.43 -14.27
C TRP A 43 -15.10 12.82 -14.09
N TRP A 44 -15.48 11.77 -14.82
CA TRP A 44 -16.82 11.16 -14.73
C TRP A 44 -16.99 10.11 -13.62
N ALA A 45 -15.92 9.65 -12.96
CA ALA A 45 -15.98 8.58 -11.94
C ALA A 45 -15.70 9.07 -10.51
N GLY A 46 -15.64 10.39 -10.31
CA GLY A 46 -15.11 11.00 -9.11
C GLY A 46 -13.58 10.95 -9.11
N GLU A 47 -12.97 12.11 -8.94
CA GLU A 47 -11.51 12.28 -8.94
C GLU A 47 -10.87 11.34 -7.89
N ARG A 48 -10.27 10.25 -8.36
CA ARG A 48 -9.55 9.28 -7.52
C ARG A 48 -8.11 9.23 -7.97
N HIS A 49 -7.25 9.88 -7.21
CA HIS A 49 -5.81 9.81 -7.39
C HIS A 49 -5.24 8.80 -6.39
N ARG A 50 -4.65 7.71 -6.89
CA ARG A 50 -4.02 6.69 -6.07
C ARG A 50 -2.64 6.34 -6.59
N ARG A 51 -1.69 6.16 -5.67
CA ARG A 51 -0.40 5.56 -5.95
C ARG A 51 -0.43 4.11 -5.52
N TYR A 52 -0.03 3.21 -6.40
CA TYR A 52 0.16 1.80 -6.10
C TYR A 52 1.66 1.51 -6.00
N VAL A 53 2.03 0.63 -5.07
CA VAL A 53 3.40 0.21 -4.82
C VAL A 53 3.41 -1.28 -4.51
N THR A 54 4.27 -2.03 -5.19
CA THR A 54 4.55 -3.44 -4.91
C THR A 54 5.81 -3.53 -4.08
N LEU A 55 5.71 -4.09 -2.87
CA LEU A 55 6.79 -4.21 -1.91
C LEU A 55 7.21 -5.66 -1.74
N ARG A 56 8.50 -5.95 -1.87
CA ARG A 56 9.08 -7.21 -1.40
C ARG A 56 9.55 -7.03 0.03
N THR A 57 9.03 -7.89 0.91
CA THR A 57 9.33 -7.87 2.35
C THR A 57 10.10 -9.11 2.79
N ASP A 58 10.46 -9.18 4.06
CA ASP A 58 11.02 -10.38 4.70
C ASP A 58 10.05 -11.59 4.71
N ARG A 59 8.76 -11.39 4.43
CA ARG A 59 7.71 -12.44 4.51
C ARG A 59 6.79 -12.52 3.30
N GLY A 60 7.28 -12.10 2.13
CA GLY A 60 6.52 -12.16 0.88
C GLY A 60 6.29 -10.79 0.24
N MET A 61 5.47 -10.75 -0.81
CA MET A 61 5.17 -9.53 -1.57
C MET A 61 3.79 -8.98 -1.24
N PHE A 62 3.72 -7.65 -1.19
CA PHE A 62 2.50 -6.93 -0.84
C PHE A 62 2.29 -5.77 -1.82
N ASP A 63 1.08 -5.71 -2.38
CA ASP A 63 0.63 -4.52 -3.10
C ASP A 63 -0.09 -3.61 -2.13
N VAL A 64 0.33 -2.35 -2.08
CA VAL A 64 -0.29 -1.31 -1.27
C VAL A 64 -0.68 -0.12 -2.14
N SER A 65 -1.80 0.51 -1.80
CA SER A 65 -2.25 1.73 -2.46
C SER A 65 -2.29 2.87 -1.46
N ARG A 66 -1.72 4.02 -1.82
CA ARG A 66 -1.91 5.29 -1.13
C ARG A 66 -2.99 6.08 -1.84
N ASP A 67 -4.02 6.46 -1.11
CA ASP A 67 -4.93 7.50 -1.55
C ASP A 67 -4.20 8.84 -1.52
N MET A 68 -4.03 9.49 -2.67
CA MET A 68 -3.19 10.70 -2.78
C MET A 68 -3.90 11.96 -2.25
N LYS A 69 -5.22 11.90 -2.02
CA LYS A 69 -5.98 12.99 -1.42
C LYS A 69 -5.90 12.97 0.11
N THR A 70 -6.02 11.78 0.70
CA THR A 70 -6.06 11.59 2.16
C THR A 70 -4.74 11.10 2.74
N GLY A 71 -3.80 10.70 1.89
CA GLY A 71 -2.54 10.07 2.28
C GLY A 71 -2.69 8.65 2.82
N ARG A 72 -3.91 8.11 2.93
CA ARG A 72 -4.19 6.85 3.61
C ARG A 72 -3.68 5.66 2.80
N TRP A 73 -2.93 4.79 3.45
CA TRP A 73 -2.51 3.51 2.90
C TRP A 73 -3.58 2.44 3.07
N SER A 74 -3.68 1.55 2.08
CA SER A 74 -4.56 0.39 2.08
C SER A 74 -3.85 -0.78 1.41
N LEU A 75 -4.08 -1.99 1.92
CA LEU A 75 -3.65 -3.21 1.24
C LEU A 75 -4.49 -3.42 -0.04
N ALA A 76 -3.80 -3.65 -1.16
CA ALA A 76 -4.40 -4.00 -2.44
C ALA A 76 -4.27 -5.51 -2.75
N GLY A 77 -3.13 -6.12 -2.42
CA GLY A 77 -2.82 -7.53 -2.74
C GLY A 77 -1.76 -8.14 -1.81
N ILE A 78 -1.76 -9.47 -1.71
CA ILE A 78 -0.73 -10.28 -1.05
C ILE A 78 -0.37 -11.40 -2.03
N HIS A 79 0.92 -11.62 -2.24
CA HIS A 79 1.44 -12.68 -3.11
C HIS A 79 2.30 -13.62 -2.27
N ASP A 80 2.09 -14.92 -2.45
CA ASP A 80 2.76 -16.02 -1.73
C ASP A 80 4.09 -16.42 -2.37
#